data_AF-A0A0M8MW69-F1
#
_entry.id   AF-A0A0M8MW69-F1
#
_cell.length_a   1.000
_cell.length_b   1.000
_cell.length_c   1.000
_cell.angle_alpha   90.00
_cell.angle_beta   90.00
_cell.angle_gamma   90.00
#
_symmetry.space_group_name_H-M   'P 1'
#
loop_
_entity.id
_entity.type
_entity.pdbx_description
1 polymer ?
#
loop_
_entity_poly.entity_id
_entity_poly.type
_entity_poly.pdbx_seq_one_letter_code
_entity_poly.pdbx_strand_id
1 'polypeptide(L)'
;MWCAGTAARTLPTAGMRPVRMYATGRKPTKNDTSRGRDQLRQLMRAPLPAYSEWVRGDGERFRYPTPGRGPHWIGPTPFPMNPSFLPPPPVHQDVRDSMWRLHTQAPKQWTVRSLSDKFRVSLERTEAILRLKALEQEFTDEGKPLQTELQKNMERLLGARPSFTIEQRPVEPSPPHSPRGAPYEELDEGADTSSYNSALSTAIRQSNMEHRKTMAMLPTGSPDALLDSRTVPSLGATRAPLRIVRVGPDSYRGSGTVERNRKRAQRRAQLRAKHQAAKAQS
;
A
#
# COMPACT_ATOMS: atom_id res chain seq x y z
N MET A 1 -67.19 25.38 18.54
CA MET A 1 -66.35 25.65 19.73
C MET A 1 -65.02 24.94 19.48
N TRP A 2 -64.00 25.63 18.98
CA TRP A 2 -62.96 26.36 19.77
C TRP A 2 -62.22 25.36 20.69
N CYS A 3 -60.91 25.10 20.60
CA CYS A 3 -59.79 25.94 20.19
C CYS A 3 -58.64 25.12 19.56
N ALA A 4 -57.83 25.84 18.78
CA ALA A 4 -56.53 25.45 18.26
C ALA A 4 -55.49 25.29 19.38
N GLY A 5 -54.43 24.53 19.09
CA GLY A 5 -53.26 24.36 19.96
C GLY A 5 -52.07 23.81 19.19
N THR A 6 -51.66 24.52 18.14
CA THR A 6 -50.46 24.26 17.35
C THR A 6 -49.23 24.53 18.21
N ALA A 7 -48.57 23.48 18.72
CA ALA A 7 -47.27 23.60 19.36
C ALA A 7 -46.17 23.31 18.34
N ALA A 8 -45.61 24.37 17.77
CA ALA A 8 -44.39 24.32 16.99
C ALA A 8 -43.23 23.85 17.88
N ARG A 9 -42.70 22.65 17.60
CA ARG A 9 -41.51 22.13 18.29
C ARG A 9 -40.28 22.80 17.69
N THR A 10 -39.82 23.86 18.35
CA THR A 10 -38.55 24.53 18.11
C THR A 10 -37.39 23.54 18.17
N LEU A 11 -36.64 23.44 17.08
CA LEU A 11 -35.36 22.75 17.00
C LEU A 11 -34.34 23.45 17.91
N PRO A 12 -33.60 22.74 18.79
CA PRO A 12 -32.41 23.33 19.38
C PRO A 12 -31.33 23.43 18.30
N THR A 13 -31.05 24.66 17.87
CA THR A 13 -29.83 25.01 17.14
C THR A 13 -28.64 24.77 18.06
N ALA A 14 -28.10 23.55 18.03
CA ALA A 14 -26.86 23.22 18.73
C ALA A 14 -25.70 23.93 18.01
N GLY A 15 -25.23 25.01 18.62
CA GLY A 15 -24.11 25.80 18.13
C GLY A 15 -22.90 24.93 17.84
N MET A 16 -22.40 25.04 16.61
CA MET A 16 -21.05 24.64 16.22
C MET A 16 -20.08 25.26 17.22
N ARG A 17 -19.49 24.44 18.09
CA ARG A 17 -18.30 24.87 18.84
C ARG A 17 -17.17 24.96 17.82
N PRO A 18 -16.51 26.12 17.67
CA PRO A 18 -15.38 26.22 16.76
C PRO A 18 -14.30 25.25 17.22
N VAL A 19 -13.82 24.44 16.28
CA VAL A 19 -12.57 23.70 16.38
C VAL A 19 -11.51 24.71 16.80
N ARG A 20 -10.94 24.51 18.00
CA ARG A 20 -9.84 25.33 18.52
C ARG A 20 -8.59 24.99 17.70
N MET A 21 -8.52 25.52 16.50
CA MET A 21 -7.30 25.67 15.72
C MET A 21 -6.38 26.58 16.53
N TYR A 22 -5.25 26.06 17.00
CA TYR A 22 -4.18 26.92 17.50
C TYR A 22 -3.54 27.62 16.30
N ALA A 23 -4.13 28.74 15.89
CA ALA A 23 -3.52 29.69 14.97
C ALA A 23 -3.49 31.04 15.67
N THR A 24 -2.55 31.22 16.61
CA THR A 24 -2.18 32.56 17.05
C THR A 24 -1.47 33.23 15.87
N GLY A 25 -2.16 34.19 15.24
CA GLY A 25 -1.63 34.99 14.16
C GLY A 25 -0.39 35.76 14.61
N ARG A 26 0.78 35.28 14.15
CA ARG A 26 2.03 36.05 14.16
C ARG A 26 2.38 36.31 12.70
N LYS A 27 2.53 37.58 12.33
CA LYS A 27 2.96 37.95 10.97
C LYS A 27 4.30 37.24 10.68
N PRO A 28 4.45 36.54 9.54
CA PRO A 28 5.67 35.80 9.24
C PRO A 28 6.80 36.80 8.99
N THR A 29 7.78 36.82 9.88
CA THR A 29 9.07 37.46 9.60
C THR A 29 9.90 36.49 8.75
N LYS A 30 10.78 37.02 7.90
CA LYS A 30 11.52 36.28 6.84
C LYS A 30 12.46 35.14 7.33
N ASN A 31 12.41 34.76 8.61
CA ASN A 31 13.27 33.76 9.23
C ASN A 31 12.59 32.42 9.60
N ASP A 32 11.31 32.20 9.27
CA ASP A 32 10.56 31.02 9.74
C ASP A 32 10.78 29.72 8.92
N THR A 33 11.59 29.73 7.87
CA THR A 33 11.85 28.54 7.04
C THR A 33 12.72 27.46 7.72
N SER A 34 13.27 27.75 8.91
CA SER A 34 14.20 26.85 9.62
C SER A 34 13.54 26.03 10.74
N ARG A 35 12.36 26.43 11.24
CA ARG A 35 11.78 25.87 12.48
C ARG A 35 10.93 24.60 12.31
N GLY A 36 10.45 24.33 11.10
CA GLY A 36 9.64 23.13 10.83
C GLY A 36 10.40 21.81 10.98
N ARG A 37 11.74 21.83 10.85
CA ARG A 37 12.59 20.64 10.97
C ARG A 37 12.93 20.27 12.41
N ASP A 38 12.94 21.25 13.31
CA ASP A 38 13.31 21.04 14.71
C ASP A 38 12.13 20.57 15.57
N GLN A 39 10.89 20.93 15.23
CA GLN A 39 9.72 20.44 15.97
C GLN A 39 9.48 18.92 15.80
N LEU A 40 9.70 18.38 14.60
CA LEU A 40 9.66 16.92 14.37
C LEU A 40 10.80 16.19 15.11
N ARG A 41 11.96 16.84 15.29
CA ARG A 41 13.08 16.28 16.08
C ARG A 41 12.84 16.37 17.59
N GLN A 42 12.11 17.37 18.07
CA GLN A 42 11.78 17.51 19.50
C GLN A 42 10.73 16.49 19.98
N LEU A 43 9.76 16.12 19.14
CA LEU A 43 8.79 15.07 19.46
C LEU A 43 9.41 13.67 19.57
N MET A 44 10.60 13.46 19.01
CA MET A 44 11.34 12.20 19.11
C MET A 44 12.28 12.12 20.33
N ARG A 45 12.33 13.16 21.17
CA ARG A 45 13.28 13.28 22.30
C ARG A 45 12.62 13.29 23.68
N ALA A 46 11.31 13.47 23.74
CA ALA A 46 10.56 13.24 24.98
C ALA A 46 10.43 11.73 25.20
N PRO A 47 10.76 11.21 26.39
CA PRO A 47 10.46 9.81 26.70
C PRO A 47 8.95 9.58 26.54
N LEU A 48 8.59 8.40 26.03
CA LEU A 48 7.18 8.02 25.94
C LEU A 48 6.54 8.15 27.34
N PRO A 49 5.29 8.63 27.42
CA PRO A 49 4.59 8.71 28.69
C PRO A 49 4.53 7.33 29.33
N ALA A 50 4.54 7.28 30.67
CA ALA A 50 4.37 6.04 31.38
C ALA A 50 3.04 5.37 30.96
N TYR A 51 2.99 4.04 30.97
CA TYR A 51 1.82 3.29 30.49
C TYR A 51 0.51 3.76 31.13
N SER A 52 0.50 4.04 32.43
CA SER A 52 -0.67 4.52 33.17
C SER A 52 -1.16 5.89 32.69
N GLU A 53 -0.25 6.79 32.33
CA GLU A 53 -0.58 8.11 31.76
C GLU A 53 -1.10 7.97 30.34
N TRP A 54 -0.50 7.08 29.53
CA TRP A 54 -0.97 6.81 28.18
C TRP A 54 -2.38 6.24 28.17
N VAL A 55 -2.67 5.22 28.99
CA VAL A 55 -4.02 4.61 29.07
C VAL A 55 -5.09 5.62 29.48
N ARG A 56 -4.74 6.58 30.35
CA ARG A 56 -5.65 7.66 30.80
C ARG A 56 -5.82 8.77 29.76
N GLY A 57 -4.83 8.99 28.89
CA GLY A 57 -4.90 9.97 27.81
C GLY A 57 -5.22 9.29 26.48
N ASP A 58 -4.21 9.16 25.65
CA ASP A 58 -4.31 8.68 24.27
C ASP A 58 -4.82 7.23 24.12
N GLY A 59 -4.67 6.39 25.13
CA GLY A 59 -5.11 4.99 25.12
C GLY A 59 -6.61 4.81 25.36
N GLU A 60 -7.27 5.80 25.97
CA GLU A 60 -8.69 5.71 26.35
C GLU A 60 -9.59 5.48 25.14
N ARG A 61 -9.25 6.08 23.99
CA ARG A 61 -9.97 5.91 22.72
C ARG A 61 -10.03 4.46 22.23
N PHE A 62 -9.11 3.60 22.66
CA PHE A 62 -9.03 2.20 22.25
C PHE A 62 -9.68 1.25 23.26
N ARG A 63 -10.17 1.76 24.40
CA ARG A 63 -10.84 0.96 25.43
C ARG A 63 -12.15 0.35 24.93
N TYR A 64 -12.91 1.12 24.16
CA TYR A 64 -14.16 0.68 23.55
C TYR A 64 -14.17 1.04 22.07
N PRO A 65 -14.65 0.15 21.19
CA PRO A 65 -14.75 0.44 19.76
C PRO A 65 -15.80 1.54 19.54
N THR A 66 -15.52 2.43 18.58
CA THR A 66 -16.52 3.44 18.19
C THR A 66 -17.67 2.74 17.48
N PRO A 67 -18.94 2.92 17.93
CA PRO A 67 -20.07 2.24 17.31
C PRO A 67 -20.23 2.66 15.84
N GLY A 68 -20.39 1.68 14.95
CA GLY A 68 -20.67 1.89 13.53
C GLY A 68 -19.49 2.37 12.67
N ARG A 69 -18.30 2.58 13.24
CA ARG A 69 -17.08 2.76 12.46
C ARG A 69 -16.35 1.43 12.35
N GLY A 70 -15.75 1.18 11.18
CA GLY A 70 -15.05 -0.06 10.83
C GLY A 70 -13.79 -0.31 11.68
N PRO A 71 -12.72 -0.88 11.12
CA PRO A 71 -11.57 -1.31 11.91
C PRO A 71 -11.00 -0.19 12.79
N HIS A 72 -11.00 -0.41 14.10
CA HIS A 72 -10.54 0.57 15.09
C HIS A 72 -9.03 0.41 15.34
N TRP A 73 -8.23 0.72 14.32
CA TRP A 73 -6.78 0.61 14.37
C TRP A 73 -6.12 1.82 15.06
N ILE A 74 -4.90 1.63 15.56
CA ILE A 74 -4.10 2.69 16.20
C ILE A 74 -3.73 3.79 15.19
N GLY A 75 -3.56 3.43 13.92
CA GLY A 75 -3.24 4.34 12.82
C GLY A 75 -3.98 3.97 11.52
N PRO A 76 -3.49 4.41 10.34
CA PRO A 76 -4.11 4.06 9.06
C PRO A 76 -4.01 2.57 8.73
N THR A 77 -3.08 1.87 9.38
CA THR A 77 -2.87 0.41 9.32
C THR A 77 -2.90 -0.15 10.74
N PRO A 78 -3.20 -1.45 10.93
CA PRO A 78 -3.17 -2.06 12.26
C PRO A 78 -1.79 -1.98 12.92
N PHE A 79 -0.72 -2.00 12.10
CA PHE A 79 0.66 -1.87 12.56
C PHE A 79 1.29 -0.62 11.95
N PRO A 80 1.52 0.46 12.73
CA PRO A 80 2.10 1.70 12.21
C PRO A 80 3.49 1.51 11.57
N MET A 81 4.27 0.55 12.07
CA MET A 81 5.60 0.23 11.55
C MET A 81 5.57 -0.69 10.33
N ASN A 82 4.42 -1.29 10.02
CA ASN A 82 4.24 -2.17 8.88
C ASN A 82 3.04 -1.73 8.03
N PRO A 83 3.22 -0.74 7.16
CA PRO A 83 2.14 -0.23 6.32
C PRO A 83 1.73 -1.19 5.20
N SER A 84 2.52 -2.22 4.88
CA SER A 84 2.15 -3.21 3.86
C SER A 84 1.10 -4.21 4.34
N PHE A 85 0.95 -4.36 5.66
CA PHE A 85 -0.07 -5.24 6.22
C PHE A 85 -1.42 -4.53 6.31
N LEU A 86 -2.27 -4.79 5.30
CA LEU A 86 -3.62 -4.26 5.16
C LEU A 86 -4.61 -5.44 5.13
N PRO A 87 -5.12 -5.90 6.29
CA PRO A 87 -5.98 -7.07 6.32
C PRO A 87 -7.30 -6.78 5.60
N PRO A 88 -7.76 -7.67 4.70
CA PRO A 88 -9.11 -7.59 4.14
C PRO A 88 -10.19 -7.60 5.22
N PRO A 89 -11.34 -6.96 4.96
CA PRO A 89 -12.53 -7.25 5.74
C PRO A 89 -12.94 -8.73 5.53
N PRO A 90 -13.41 -9.44 6.58
CA PRO A 90 -13.91 -10.79 6.45
C PRO A 90 -15.24 -10.84 5.69
N VAL A 91 -15.62 -12.04 5.23
CA VAL A 91 -16.90 -12.27 4.56
C VAL A 91 -18.04 -12.17 5.57
N HIS A 92 -19.00 -11.30 5.28
CA HIS A 92 -20.16 -11.06 6.13
C HIS A 92 -21.09 -12.29 6.20
N GLN A 93 -21.78 -12.47 7.33
CA GLN A 93 -22.67 -13.62 7.55
C GLN A 93 -23.70 -13.81 6.44
N ASP A 94 -24.45 -12.76 6.07
CA ASP A 94 -25.49 -12.83 5.03
C ASP A 94 -24.97 -13.36 3.68
N VAL A 95 -23.70 -13.06 3.36
CA VAL A 95 -23.06 -13.54 2.14
C VAL A 95 -22.76 -15.04 2.25
N ARG A 96 -22.25 -15.50 3.41
CA ARG A 96 -22.03 -16.93 3.67
C ARG A 96 -23.34 -17.72 3.65
N ASP A 97 -24.39 -17.17 4.24
CA ASP A 97 -25.74 -17.76 4.25
C ASP A 97 -26.30 -17.86 2.83
N SER A 98 -26.08 -16.83 2.01
CA SER A 98 -26.49 -16.81 0.61
C SER A 98 -25.74 -17.85 -0.23
N MET A 99 -24.43 -18.00 -0.02
CA MET A 99 -23.61 -19.04 -0.67
C MET A 99 -24.13 -20.44 -0.31
N TRP A 100 -24.33 -20.69 0.99
CA TRP A 100 -24.85 -21.96 1.48
C TRP A 100 -26.22 -22.28 0.90
N ARG A 101 -27.17 -21.32 0.97
CA ARG A 101 -28.52 -21.48 0.43
C ARG A 101 -28.51 -21.85 -1.06
N LEU A 102 -27.70 -21.16 -1.88
CA LEU A 102 -27.61 -21.46 -3.32
C LEU A 102 -27.02 -22.84 -3.58
N HIS A 103 -25.95 -23.20 -2.86
CA HIS A 103 -25.30 -24.50 -2.99
C HIS A 103 -26.25 -25.65 -2.59
N THR A 104 -26.96 -25.51 -1.48
CA THR A 104 -27.90 -26.53 -0.97
C THR A 104 -29.13 -26.69 -1.87
N GLN A 105 -29.61 -25.61 -2.51
CA GLN A 105 -30.75 -25.67 -3.43
C GLN A 105 -30.44 -26.43 -4.73
N ALA A 106 -29.28 -26.18 -5.34
CA ALA A 106 -28.91 -26.81 -6.61
C ALA A 106 -27.40 -27.03 -6.69
N PRO A 107 -26.84 -28.08 -6.05
CA PRO A 107 -25.39 -28.28 -5.94
C PRO A 107 -24.71 -28.53 -7.29
N LYS A 108 -25.44 -29.10 -8.26
CA LYS A 108 -24.95 -29.33 -9.63
C LYS A 108 -24.79 -28.03 -10.43
N GLN A 109 -25.67 -27.06 -10.19
CA GLN A 109 -25.64 -25.76 -10.87
C GLN A 109 -24.69 -24.80 -10.15
N TRP A 110 -24.86 -24.68 -8.83
CA TRP A 110 -24.08 -23.80 -7.96
C TRP A 110 -22.85 -24.51 -7.42
N THR A 111 -21.96 -24.93 -8.32
CA THR A 111 -20.65 -25.49 -7.95
C THR A 111 -19.78 -24.45 -7.26
N VAL A 112 -18.76 -24.90 -6.52
CA VAL A 112 -17.76 -24.03 -5.86
C VAL A 112 -17.20 -22.97 -6.81
N ARG A 113 -16.90 -23.36 -8.07
CA ARG A 113 -16.38 -22.44 -9.09
C ARG A 113 -17.40 -21.37 -9.47
N SER A 114 -18.64 -21.75 -9.71
CA SER A 114 -19.70 -20.78 -10.03
C SER A 114 -19.98 -19.80 -8.88
N LEU A 115 -19.89 -20.26 -7.63
CA LEU A 115 -20.05 -19.42 -6.44
C LEU A 115 -18.87 -18.46 -6.27
N SER A 116 -17.64 -18.97 -6.42
CA SER A 116 -16.41 -18.18 -6.46
C SER A 116 -16.51 -17.05 -7.49
N ASP A 117 -16.96 -17.36 -8.70
CA ASP A 117 -17.11 -16.38 -9.78
C ASP A 117 -18.22 -15.34 -9.48
N LYS A 118 -19.36 -15.79 -8.95
CA LYS A 118 -20.50 -14.92 -8.62
C LYS A 118 -20.20 -13.97 -7.46
N PHE A 119 -19.58 -14.47 -6.40
CA PHE A 119 -19.31 -13.71 -5.18
C PHE A 119 -17.91 -13.09 -5.14
N ARG A 120 -17.08 -13.32 -6.17
CA ARG A 120 -15.69 -12.81 -6.26
C ARG A 120 -14.83 -13.20 -5.07
N VAL A 121 -14.99 -14.43 -4.60
CA VAL A 121 -14.22 -15.02 -3.50
C VAL A 121 -13.35 -16.15 -4.05
N SER A 122 -12.15 -16.37 -3.51
CA SER A 122 -11.29 -17.47 -3.99
C SER A 122 -11.95 -18.83 -3.84
N LEU A 123 -11.59 -19.78 -4.71
CA LEU A 123 -12.09 -21.16 -4.68
C LEU A 123 -11.90 -21.79 -3.30
N GLU A 124 -10.68 -21.75 -2.78
CA GLU A 124 -10.33 -22.30 -1.46
C GLU A 124 -11.16 -21.68 -0.33
N ARG A 125 -11.38 -20.36 -0.36
CA ARG A 125 -12.20 -19.67 0.64
C ARG A 125 -13.67 -20.06 0.52
N THR A 126 -14.17 -20.26 -0.70
CA THR A 126 -15.54 -20.69 -0.96
C THR A 126 -15.77 -22.11 -0.42
N GLU A 127 -14.84 -23.05 -0.66
CA GLU A 127 -14.91 -24.39 -0.08
C GLU A 127 -14.93 -24.37 1.45
N ALA A 128 -14.03 -23.58 2.06
CA ALA A 128 -13.97 -23.45 3.51
C ALA A 128 -15.27 -22.89 4.10
N ILE A 129 -15.89 -21.89 3.46
CA ILE A 129 -17.18 -21.34 3.88
C ILE A 129 -18.27 -22.41 3.85
N LEU A 130 -18.35 -23.20 2.77
CA LEU A 130 -19.35 -24.26 2.66
C LEU A 130 -19.15 -25.35 3.73
N ARG A 131 -17.90 -25.75 4.01
CA ARG A 131 -17.58 -26.73 5.06
C ARG A 131 -17.98 -26.21 6.45
N LEU A 132 -17.63 -24.97 6.78
CA LEU A 132 -17.98 -24.37 8.07
C LEU A 132 -19.49 -24.21 8.24
N LYS A 133 -20.22 -23.97 7.15
CA LYS A 133 -21.68 -23.90 7.17
C LYS A 133 -22.35 -25.25 7.36
N ALA A 134 -21.80 -26.32 6.79
CA ALA A 134 -22.24 -27.68 7.08
C ALA A 134 -22.09 -28.00 8.57
N LEU A 135 -20.93 -27.66 9.16
CA LEU A 135 -20.65 -27.86 10.59
C LEU A 135 -21.58 -27.02 11.49
N GLU A 136 -21.90 -25.78 11.10
CA GLU A 136 -22.89 -24.95 11.81
C GLU A 136 -24.26 -25.62 11.86
N GLN A 137 -24.70 -26.26 10.77
CA GLN A 137 -25.94 -27.03 10.73
C GLN A 137 -25.85 -28.24 11.67
N GLU A 138 -24.77 -29.02 11.61
CA GLU A 138 -24.54 -30.16 12.51
C GLU A 138 -24.60 -29.75 13.98
N PHE A 139 -23.98 -28.63 14.34
CA PHE A 139 -24.01 -28.12 15.72
C PHE A 139 -25.40 -27.66 16.15
N THR A 140 -26.18 -27.11 15.21
CA THR A 140 -27.56 -26.73 15.45
C THR A 140 -28.43 -27.97 15.68
N ASP A 141 -28.23 -29.02 14.88
CA ASP A 141 -28.94 -30.29 14.98
C ASP A 141 -28.59 -31.03 16.27
N GLU A 142 -27.34 -30.94 16.73
CA GLU A 142 -26.88 -31.44 18.04
C GLU A 142 -27.34 -30.58 19.24
N GLY A 143 -27.94 -29.41 19.00
CA GLY A 143 -28.38 -28.49 20.06
C GLY A 143 -27.26 -27.73 20.76
N LYS A 144 -26.06 -27.64 20.16
CA LYS A 144 -24.95 -26.85 20.71
C LYS A 144 -25.21 -25.36 20.52
N PRO A 145 -25.03 -24.52 21.56
CA PRO A 145 -25.31 -23.08 21.44
C PRO A 145 -24.28 -22.37 20.55
N LEU A 146 -24.77 -21.70 19.49
CA LEU A 146 -23.94 -20.91 18.58
C LEU A 146 -23.62 -19.52 19.16
N GLN A 147 -22.38 -19.06 19.01
CA GLN A 147 -21.91 -17.76 19.50
C GLN A 147 -22.22 -16.60 18.52
N THR A 148 -23.50 -16.40 18.22
CA THR A 148 -23.96 -15.43 17.20
C THR A 148 -23.67 -13.97 17.56
N GLU A 149 -23.78 -13.60 18.85
CA GLU A 149 -23.53 -12.22 19.29
C GLU A 149 -22.05 -11.84 19.22
N LEU A 150 -21.17 -12.78 19.59
CA LEU A 150 -19.72 -12.59 19.43
C LEU A 150 -19.38 -12.39 17.95
N GLN A 151 -19.92 -13.24 17.10
CA GLN A 151 -19.74 -13.16 15.66
C GLN A 151 -20.18 -11.79 15.10
N LYS A 152 -21.40 -11.34 15.40
CA LYS A 152 -21.93 -10.04 14.98
C LYS A 152 -21.01 -8.89 15.40
N ASN A 153 -20.50 -8.94 16.64
CA ASN A 153 -19.60 -7.91 17.15
C ASN A 153 -18.25 -7.93 16.42
N MET A 154 -17.68 -9.11 16.17
CA MET A 154 -16.42 -9.26 15.45
C MET A 154 -16.53 -8.81 13.99
N GLU A 155 -17.62 -9.14 13.30
CA GLU A 155 -17.89 -8.68 11.95
C GLU A 155 -17.94 -7.15 11.87
N ARG A 156 -18.62 -6.52 12.84
CA ARG A 156 -18.65 -5.06 12.99
C ARG A 156 -17.25 -4.48 13.22
N LEU A 157 -16.47 -5.06 14.12
CA LEU A 157 -15.11 -4.61 14.45
C LEU A 157 -14.13 -4.73 13.29
N LEU A 158 -14.27 -5.78 12.47
CA LEU A 158 -13.40 -6.04 11.33
C LEU A 158 -13.89 -5.37 10.05
N GLY A 159 -15.01 -4.64 10.10
CA GLY A 159 -15.56 -3.91 8.96
C GLY A 159 -16.15 -4.82 7.88
N ALA A 160 -16.67 -6.00 8.26
CA ALA A 160 -17.43 -6.85 7.34
C ALA A 160 -18.66 -6.10 6.83
N ARG A 161 -18.98 -6.26 5.55
CA ARG A 161 -20.13 -5.59 4.91
C ARG A 161 -21.02 -6.62 4.22
N PRO A 162 -22.35 -6.46 4.24
CA PRO A 162 -23.28 -7.37 3.56
C PRO A 162 -23.25 -7.26 2.03
N SER A 163 -22.25 -6.58 1.46
CA SER A 163 -22.11 -6.41 0.01
C SER A 163 -21.30 -7.55 -0.60
N PHE A 164 -21.72 -7.98 -1.78
CA PHE A 164 -21.03 -8.97 -2.61
C PHE A 164 -19.74 -8.41 -3.24
N THR A 165 -19.60 -7.09 -3.29
CA THR A 165 -18.35 -6.40 -3.65
C THR A 165 -17.39 -6.39 -2.48
N ILE A 166 -16.95 -7.57 -2.05
CA ILE A 166 -15.66 -7.67 -1.38
C ILE A 166 -14.64 -7.50 -2.50
N GLU A 167 -14.31 -6.25 -2.81
CA GLU A 167 -13.15 -5.96 -3.64
C GLU A 167 -11.91 -6.39 -2.87
N GLN A 168 -11.49 -7.62 -3.13
CA GLN A 168 -10.08 -7.85 -3.36
C GLN A 168 -9.99 -8.42 -4.76
N ARG A 169 -9.41 -7.62 -5.67
CA ARG A 169 -8.69 -8.19 -6.80
C ARG A 169 -7.94 -9.40 -6.24
N PRO A 170 -8.10 -10.61 -6.80
CA PRO A 170 -7.31 -11.75 -6.37
C PRO A 170 -5.90 -11.24 -6.16
N VAL A 171 -5.31 -11.51 -4.99
CA VAL A 171 -3.87 -11.24 -4.84
C VAL A 171 -3.27 -12.07 -5.95
N GLU A 172 -2.93 -11.42 -7.06
CA GLU A 172 -2.25 -12.03 -8.19
C GLU A 172 -1.12 -12.79 -7.52
N PRO A 173 -1.08 -14.14 -7.63
CA PRO A 173 -0.05 -14.91 -6.96
C PRO A 173 1.26 -14.25 -7.35
N SER A 174 1.98 -13.72 -6.36
CA SER A 174 3.22 -13.02 -6.62
C SER A 174 4.04 -13.97 -7.48
N PRO A 175 4.52 -13.53 -8.68
CA PRO A 175 5.32 -14.40 -9.53
C PRO A 175 6.37 -15.05 -8.66
N PRO A 176 6.60 -16.38 -8.77
CA PRO A 176 7.52 -17.06 -7.88
C PRO A 176 8.82 -16.27 -7.91
N HIS A 177 9.17 -15.68 -6.76
CA HIS A 177 10.48 -15.06 -6.56
C HIS A 177 11.47 -16.22 -6.44
N SER A 178 11.68 -16.93 -7.55
CA SER A 178 12.74 -17.91 -7.60
C SER A 178 14.04 -17.10 -7.55
N PRO A 179 14.93 -17.36 -6.60
CA PRO A 179 16.27 -16.76 -6.60
C PRO A 179 17.13 -17.27 -7.79
N ARG A 180 16.56 -18.08 -8.70
CA ARG A 180 17.26 -18.71 -9.84
C ARG A 180 17.31 -17.86 -11.10
N GLY A 181 16.76 -16.66 -11.10
CA GLY A 181 16.82 -15.77 -12.26
C GLY A 181 15.72 -16.05 -13.30
N ALA A 182 15.86 -15.46 -14.48
CA ALA A 182 14.87 -15.54 -15.55
C ALA A 182 14.54 -17.02 -15.89
N PRO A 183 13.27 -17.33 -16.25
CA PRO A 183 12.91 -18.67 -16.68
C PRO A 183 13.80 -19.10 -17.85
N TYR A 184 14.53 -20.20 -17.67
CA TYR A 184 15.28 -20.87 -18.73
C TYR A 184 14.47 -22.07 -19.23
N GLU A 185 14.66 -22.41 -20.49
CA GLU A 185 14.01 -23.55 -21.13
C GLU A 185 14.97 -24.72 -21.12
N GLU A 186 14.52 -25.85 -20.59
CA GLU A 186 15.29 -27.09 -20.58
C GLU A 186 15.19 -27.73 -21.97
N LEU A 187 16.34 -27.83 -22.65
CA LEU A 187 16.48 -28.50 -23.94
C LEU A 187 16.91 -29.94 -23.69
N ASP A 188 16.40 -30.88 -24.49
CA ASP A 188 16.92 -32.24 -24.52
C ASP A 188 18.40 -32.23 -24.94
N GLU A 189 19.20 -33.14 -24.37
CA GLU A 189 20.66 -33.19 -24.58
C GLU A 189 21.08 -33.42 -26.04
N GLY A 190 20.15 -33.85 -26.91
CA GLY A 190 20.35 -34.04 -28.35
C GLY A 190 19.84 -32.89 -29.23
N ALA A 191 19.29 -31.82 -28.66
CA ALA A 191 18.75 -30.71 -29.43
C ALA A 191 19.84 -29.71 -29.84
N ASP A 192 19.96 -29.46 -31.15
CA ASP A 192 20.87 -28.46 -31.68
C ASP A 192 20.42 -27.04 -31.29
N THR A 193 21.15 -26.44 -30.35
CA THR A 193 20.91 -25.07 -29.85
C THR A 193 20.88 -23.98 -30.93
N SER A 194 21.47 -24.25 -32.10
CA SER A 194 21.52 -23.31 -33.24
C SER A 194 20.24 -23.29 -34.08
N SER A 195 19.46 -24.38 -34.07
CA SER A 195 18.26 -24.59 -34.88
C SER A 195 16.97 -24.48 -34.06
N TYR A 196 17.09 -24.54 -32.74
CA TYR A 196 15.95 -24.55 -31.84
C TYR A 196 15.22 -23.21 -31.79
N ASN A 197 13.99 -23.19 -32.30
CA ASN A 197 13.06 -22.09 -32.13
C ASN A 197 12.18 -22.35 -30.92
N SER A 198 12.47 -21.69 -29.79
CA SER A 198 11.63 -21.88 -28.62
C SER A 198 10.24 -21.28 -28.78
N ALA A 199 9.23 -22.07 -28.38
CA ALA A 199 7.85 -21.60 -28.34
C ALA A 199 7.68 -20.40 -27.39
N LEU A 200 8.53 -20.33 -26.35
CA LEU A 200 8.52 -19.29 -25.33
C LEU A 200 9.41 -18.07 -25.67
N SER A 201 10.23 -18.12 -26.72
CA SER A 201 11.15 -17.01 -27.09
C SER A 201 10.41 -15.69 -27.28
N THR A 202 9.25 -15.74 -27.95
CA THR A 202 8.43 -14.57 -28.28
C THR A 202 7.87 -13.95 -27.00
N ALA A 203 7.32 -14.76 -26.10
CA ALA A 203 6.80 -14.35 -24.81
C ALA A 203 7.89 -13.77 -23.89
N ILE A 204 9.08 -14.39 -23.85
CA ILE A 204 10.21 -13.90 -23.05
C ILE A 204 10.71 -12.55 -23.59
N ARG A 205 10.82 -12.39 -24.92
CA ARG A 205 11.19 -11.10 -25.53
C ARG A 205 10.16 -10.02 -25.22
N GLN A 206 8.87 -10.34 -25.29
CA GLN A 206 7.79 -9.40 -24.95
C GLN A 206 7.86 -8.96 -23.49
N SER A 207 7.96 -9.90 -22.55
CA SER A 207 8.11 -9.63 -21.12
C SER A 207 9.34 -8.76 -20.82
N ASN A 208 10.49 -9.09 -21.42
CA ASN A 208 11.71 -8.28 -21.28
C ASN A 208 11.57 -6.86 -21.86
N MET A 209 10.86 -6.70 -22.97
CA MET A 209 10.57 -5.37 -23.52
C MET A 209 9.67 -4.55 -22.60
N GLU A 210 8.62 -5.16 -22.05
CA GLU A 210 7.70 -4.51 -21.11
C GLU A 210 8.43 -4.13 -19.81
N HIS A 211 9.27 -5.02 -19.28
CA HIS A 211 10.09 -4.71 -18.12
C HIS A 211 11.06 -3.55 -18.39
N ARG A 212 11.68 -3.51 -19.57
CA ARG A 212 12.54 -2.37 -19.96
C ARG A 212 11.76 -1.07 -20.11
N LYS A 213 10.54 -1.11 -20.65
CA LYS A 213 9.66 0.06 -20.76
C LYS A 213 9.24 0.57 -19.37
N THR A 214 8.85 -0.33 -18.47
CA THR A 214 8.48 0.04 -17.10
C THR A 214 9.66 0.59 -16.31
N MET A 215 10.84 -0.02 -16.44
CA MET A 215 12.08 0.49 -15.84
C MET A 215 12.51 1.86 -16.41
N ALA A 216 12.28 2.12 -17.70
CA ALA A 216 12.54 3.42 -18.31
C ALA A 216 11.59 4.52 -17.82
N MET A 217 10.36 4.15 -17.42
CA MET A 217 9.37 5.09 -16.88
C MET A 217 9.57 5.39 -15.39
N LEU A 218 10.35 4.56 -14.68
CA LEU A 218 10.72 4.87 -13.30
C LEU A 218 11.70 6.06 -13.28
N PRO A 219 11.55 7.02 -12.36
CA PRO A 219 12.49 8.12 -12.16
C PRO A 219 13.77 7.63 -11.48
N THR A 220 14.41 6.62 -12.08
CA THR A 220 15.77 6.24 -11.77
C THR A 220 16.64 7.34 -12.36
N GLY A 221 17.59 7.87 -11.58
CA GLY A 221 18.48 8.95 -12.03
C GLY A 221 19.48 8.54 -13.13
N SER A 222 19.11 7.56 -13.95
CA SER A 222 19.88 7.04 -15.07
C SER A 222 19.75 7.98 -16.27
N PRO A 223 20.81 8.18 -17.05
CA PRO A 223 20.74 9.03 -18.23
C PRO A 223 19.78 8.47 -19.28
N ASP A 224 19.04 9.37 -19.95
CA ASP A 224 18.17 9.03 -21.08
C ASP A 224 18.92 8.16 -22.10
N ALA A 225 18.43 6.94 -22.31
CA ALA A 225 19.08 5.92 -23.13
C ALA A 225 19.07 6.23 -24.64
N LEU A 226 18.50 7.37 -25.05
CA LEU A 226 18.42 7.85 -26.43
C LEU A 226 19.73 8.45 -26.95
N LEU A 227 20.80 8.45 -26.15
CA LEU A 227 22.07 9.01 -26.55
C LEU A 227 23.07 7.96 -27.05
N ASP A 228 23.62 8.29 -28.20
CA ASP A 228 24.69 7.64 -28.95
C ASP A 228 25.67 6.87 -28.05
N SER A 229 25.47 5.54 -27.97
CA SER A 229 26.32 4.66 -27.17
C SER A 229 27.26 3.90 -28.09
N ARG A 230 28.57 4.11 -27.91
CA ARG A 230 29.59 3.37 -28.64
C ARG A 230 30.15 2.27 -27.76
N THR A 231 30.15 1.05 -28.28
CA THR A 231 30.81 -0.08 -27.64
C THR A 231 32.28 -0.10 -28.07
N VAL A 232 33.19 -0.06 -27.11
CA VAL A 232 34.63 -0.18 -27.34
C VAL A 232 35.03 -1.63 -27.03
N PRO A 233 35.62 -2.36 -28.00
CA PRO A 233 36.09 -3.71 -27.76
C PRO A 233 37.18 -3.70 -26.67
N SER A 234 37.14 -4.68 -25.78
CA SER A 234 38.17 -4.85 -24.77
C SER A 234 39.47 -5.33 -25.41
N LEU A 235 40.61 -4.84 -24.93
CA LEU A 235 41.94 -5.20 -25.45
C LEU A 235 42.40 -6.62 -25.04
N GLY A 236 41.55 -7.41 -24.35
CA GLY A 236 41.90 -8.75 -23.88
C GLY A 236 40.69 -9.67 -23.78
N ALA A 237 40.90 -10.95 -24.11
CA ALA A 237 39.87 -11.99 -24.22
C ALA A 237 39.08 -12.25 -22.93
N THR A 238 39.58 -11.83 -21.76
CA THR A 238 38.97 -12.06 -20.45
C THR A 238 38.13 -10.89 -19.94
N ARG A 239 38.01 -9.79 -20.69
CA ARG A 239 37.22 -8.61 -20.27
C ARG A 239 36.04 -8.38 -21.20
N ALA A 240 34.88 -8.10 -20.62
CA ALA A 240 33.71 -7.67 -21.38
C ALA A 240 33.97 -6.32 -22.08
N PRO A 241 33.42 -6.10 -23.29
CA PRO A 241 33.55 -4.84 -24.00
C PRO A 241 32.89 -3.70 -23.21
N LEU A 242 33.52 -2.53 -23.22
CA LEU A 242 33.03 -1.37 -22.48
C LEU A 242 32.03 -0.60 -23.34
N ARG A 243 30.82 -0.41 -22.80
CA ARG A 243 29.81 0.45 -23.43
C ARG A 243 29.96 1.87 -22.90
N ILE A 244 30.42 2.79 -23.77
CA ILE A 244 30.54 4.20 -23.44
C ILE A 244 29.30 4.92 -23.93
N VAL A 245 28.52 5.46 -23.01
CA VAL A 245 27.33 6.27 -23.31
C VAL A 245 27.74 7.74 -23.27
N ARG A 246 27.58 8.48 -24.37
CA ARG A 246 27.73 9.93 -24.36
C ARG A 246 26.54 10.53 -23.62
N VAL A 247 26.77 11.04 -22.41
CA VAL A 247 25.75 11.79 -21.66
C VAL A 247 25.78 13.26 -22.09
N GLY A 248 24.62 13.78 -22.51
CA GLY A 248 24.43 15.20 -22.80
C GLY A 248 24.33 16.03 -21.51
N PRO A 249 24.46 17.36 -21.59
CA PRO A 249 24.35 18.26 -20.44
C PRO A 249 23.00 18.17 -19.71
N ASP A 250 21.95 17.71 -20.40
CA ASP A 250 20.59 17.56 -19.90
C ASP A 250 20.21 16.12 -19.49
N SER A 251 21.10 15.13 -19.64
CA SER A 251 20.77 13.71 -19.41
C SER A 251 20.32 13.35 -17.99
N TYR A 252 20.46 14.26 -17.03
CA TYR A 252 20.04 14.06 -15.64
C TYR A 252 18.92 15.02 -15.19
N ARG A 253 18.27 15.70 -16.15
CA ARG A 253 17.19 16.66 -15.90
C ARG A 253 16.00 15.93 -15.27
N GLY A 254 15.77 16.18 -13.98
CA GLY A 254 14.71 15.53 -13.18
C GLY A 254 15.19 14.76 -11.95
N SER A 255 16.45 14.31 -11.91
CA SER A 255 17.00 13.55 -10.74
C SER A 255 17.37 14.42 -9.53
N GLY A 256 17.15 15.74 -9.62
CA GLY A 256 17.59 16.74 -8.64
C GLY A 256 19.11 16.80 -8.43
N THR A 257 19.90 16.05 -9.21
CA THR A 257 21.35 15.91 -9.03
C THR A 257 22.09 17.12 -9.57
N VAL A 258 21.66 17.67 -10.71
CA VAL A 258 22.21 18.89 -11.31
C VAL A 258 22.00 20.09 -10.38
N GLU A 259 20.81 20.26 -9.82
CA GLU A 259 20.51 21.32 -8.85
C GLU A 259 21.32 21.16 -7.56
N ARG A 260 21.45 19.93 -7.04
CA ARG A 260 22.30 19.62 -5.88
C ARG A 260 23.77 19.94 -6.15
N ASN A 261 24.27 19.62 -7.34
CA ASN A 261 25.65 19.93 -7.75
C ASN A 261 25.87 21.44 -7.92
N ARG A 262 24.93 22.17 -8.53
CA ARG A 262 24.97 23.64 -8.61
C ARG A 262 24.97 24.28 -7.22
N LYS A 263 24.10 23.81 -6.31
CA LYS A 263 24.04 24.29 -4.92
C LYS A 263 25.34 24.00 -4.15
N ARG A 264 25.95 22.82 -4.36
CA ARG A 264 27.26 22.47 -3.78
C ARG A 264 28.38 23.34 -4.36
N ALA A 265 28.38 23.60 -5.66
CA ALA A 265 29.35 24.45 -6.32
C ALA A 265 29.27 25.90 -5.81
N GLN A 266 28.06 26.46 -5.70
CA GLN A 266 27.82 27.78 -5.11
C GLN A 266 28.31 27.86 -3.65
N ARG A 267 28.01 26.83 -2.84
CA ARG A 267 28.50 26.77 -1.45
C ARG A 267 30.02 26.74 -1.38
N ARG A 268 30.69 25.99 -2.27
CA ARG A 268 32.17 25.98 -2.36
C ARG A 268 32.72 27.34 -2.78
N ALA A 269 32.07 28.01 -3.73
CA ALA A 269 32.48 29.35 -4.16
C ALA A 269 32.37 30.38 -3.03
N GLN A 270 31.26 30.37 -2.29
CA GLN A 270 31.07 31.23 -1.12
C GLN A 270 32.11 30.99 -0.03
N LEU A 271 32.42 29.72 0.26
CA LEU A 271 33.46 29.38 1.25
C LEU A 271 34.84 29.85 0.80
N ARG A 272 35.17 29.72 -0.49
CA ARG A 272 36.43 30.23 -1.06
C ARG A 272 36.52 31.77 -0.96
N ALA A 273 35.44 32.47 -1.30
CA ALA A 273 35.38 33.93 -1.19
C ALA A 273 35.55 34.40 0.26
N LYS A 274 34.89 33.73 1.21
CA LYS A 274 35.04 34.03 2.64
C LYS A 274 36.48 33.81 3.13
N HIS A 275 37.12 32.72 2.69
CA HIS A 275 38.51 32.42 3.04
C HIS A 275 39.50 33.42 2.43
N GLN A 276 39.25 33.90 1.20
CA GLN A 276 40.06 34.95 0.58
C GLN A 276 39.90 36.30 1.29
N ALA A 277 38.67 36.68 1.67
CA ALA A 277 38.42 37.90 2.42
C ALA A 277 39.09 37.88 3.81
N ALA A 278 39.05 36.74 4.51
CA ALA A 278 39.73 36.59 5.80
C ALA A 278 41.26 36.68 5.67
N LYS A 279 41.84 36.18 4.57
CA LYS A 279 43.27 36.28 4.29
C LYS A 279 43.72 37.69 3.88
N ALA A 280 42.83 38.53 3.37
CA ALA A 280 43.12 39.91 3.01
C ALA A 280 43.04 40.89 4.21
N GLN A 281 42.50 40.44 5.35
CA GLN A 281 42.37 41.21 6.59
C GLN A 281 43.42 40.84 7.66
N SER A 282 44.29 39.87 7.37
CA SER A 282 45.48 39.52 8.16
C SER A 282 46.73 40.03 7.47
#